data_AF-A0A1N6F1M0-F1
#
_entry.id   AF-A0A1N6F1M0-F1
#
_cell.length_a   1.000
_cell.length_b   1.000
_cell.length_c   1.000
_cell.angle_alpha   90.00
_cell.angle_beta   90.00
_cell.angle_gamma   90.00
#
_symmetry.space_group_name_H-M   'P 1'
#
loop_
_entity.id
_entity.type
_entity.pdbx_description
1 polymer ?
#
loop_
_entity_poly.entity_id
_entity_poly.type
_entity_poly.pdbx_seq_one_letter_code
_entity_poly.pdbx_strand_id
1 'polypeptide(L)'
;MQSVMRTVVLTVLMLMLSMSVAFAEGAKTFGIVPFTVNGPKTFTYLERAIPQMLSSRLFWKDHFIPVDATALDGIAAPANTADAQKALSASGADYLVYGSVNLIGDQASLDVRVADKDGNVWPRSASSSLNDMIPTLQNIAGAINTEVFDRPDARAQAVADAKQRVNQMNPAITVNQTSANQEVYLNPQFRYAGANESNTRLRSNALRFAAHGMVVADITGDKKNEVVLLDKHNVRVYNFDKNTLVPVTEKKVSSRYDMLTVRALDIDRDGVNELIISGMDKDQAATTYFYTMKGGQLVEFAPNVKMLVNVVPLPPNYLPTMIGQKTRKGGSVLTPKVEELAYVNGEVVPSRRVAVPKKANLYNFAWVPDEEGDKVVVLLPDSEKLAVFNSKFDRMVATDVPYSGSTISIENDDTMPGLGKDKLLIPAKYYIPMPFVVEDLDHNGKYEVLVNKPISVAAQFFDRYRFFPQGEIHSLQWDGVGLGLQWKTRRIKGGVMAYQIADLNNDGIMDLVVGINTHPGATGFEARKTMVLGYPLDLGKVDPSTAADKGYSEEQ
;
A
#
# COMPACT_ATOMS: atom_id res chain seq x y z
N MET A 1 -46.83 29.84 55.33
CA MET A 1 -46.08 28.77 54.62
C MET A 1 -46.14 28.90 53.10
N GLN A 2 -47.29 29.26 52.49
CA GLN A 2 -47.41 29.39 51.02
C GLN A 2 -46.64 30.57 50.40
N SER A 3 -46.45 31.69 51.11
CA SER A 3 -45.68 32.83 50.56
C SER A 3 -44.17 32.55 50.50
N VAL A 4 -43.62 31.93 51.54
CA VAL A 4 -42.20 31.54 51.60
C VAL A 4 -41.86 30.50 50.53
N MET A 5 -42.76 29.54 50.29
CA MET A 5 -42.57 28.53 49.24
C MET A 5 -42.64 29.14 47.82
N ARG A 6 -43.48 30.16 47.59
CA ARG A 6 -43.50 30.91 46.32
C ARG A 6 -42.23 31.74 46.12
N THR A 7 -41.74 32.40 47.17
CA THR A 7 -40.51 33.20 47.06
C THR A 7 -39.31 32.30 46.79
N VAL A 8 -39.17 31.18 47.49
CA VAL A 8 -38.06 30.22 47.27
C VAL A 8 -38.11 29.62 45.87
N VAL A 9 -39.29 29.26 45.35
CA VAL A 9 -39.42 28.73 43.98
C VAL A 9 -39.07 29.79 42.94
N LEU A 10 -39.47 31.06 43.13
CA LEU A 10 -39.10 32.16 42.23
C LEU A 10 -37.60 32.48 42.30
N THR A 11 -36.98 32.42 43.48
CA THR A 11 -35.52 32.65 43.62
C THR A 11 -34.71 31.52 43.01
N VAL A 12 -35.15 30.26 43.13
CA VAL A 12 -34.51 29.10 42.49
C VAL A 12 -34.69 29.15 40.95
N LEU A 13 -35.86 29.57 40.46
CA LEU A 13 -36.10 29.72 39.03
C LEU A 13 -35.27 30.87 38.43
N MET A 14 -35.07 31.96 39.18
CA MET A 14 -34.23 33.09 38.76
C MET A 14 -32.73 32.76 38.86
N LEU A 15 -32.31 31.91 39.81
CA LEU A 15 -30.93 31.38 39.88
C LEU A 15 -30.63 30.38 38.74
N MET A 16 -31.62 29.61 38.29
CA MET A 16 -31.48 28.69 37.15
C MET A 16 -31.46 29.41 35.80
N LEU A 17 -31.95 30.65 35.71
CA LEU A 17 -31.86 31.50 34.52
C LEU A 17 -30.56 32.32 34.44
N SER A 18 -29.76 32.35 35.51
CA SER A 18 -28.46 33.05 35.57
C SER A 18 -27.23 32.15 35.45
N MET A 19 -27.41 30.84 35.28
CA MET A 19 -26.32 29.97 34.84
C MET A 19 -26.13 30.17 33.34
N SER A 20 -25.31 31.17 33.02
CA SER A 20 -24.50 31.32 31.82
C SER A 20 -24.71 30.21 30.78
N VAL A 21 -25.30 30.61 29.65
CA VAL A 21 -24.82 30.11 28.36
C VAL A 21 -23.31 30.35 28.32
N ALA A 22 -22.55 29.36 28.77
CA ALA A 22 -21.24 29.15 28.22
C ALA A 22 -21.50 28.93 26.73
N PHE A 23 -21.29 29.97 25.93
CA PHE A 23 -21.13 29.80 24.50
C PHE A 23 -20.09 28.69 24.36
N ALA A 24 -20.52 27.52 23.88
CA ALA A 24 -19.60 26.62 23.24
C ALA A 24 -18.92 27.48 22.17
N GLU A 25 -17.63 27.78 22.35
CA GLU A 25 -16.83 28.51 21.39
C GLU A 25 -16.96 27.72 20.08
N GLY A 26 -17.79 28.24 19.17
CA GLY A 26 -18.07 27.57 17.90
C GLY A 26 -16.76 27.33 17.16
N ALA A 27 -16.71 26.28 16.36
CA ALA A 27 -15.52 25.96 15.58
C ALA A 27 -15.01 27.21 14.84
N LYS A 28 -13.76 27.60 15.08
CA LYS A 28 -13.15 28.74 14.41
C LYS A 28 -12.89 28.37 12.96
N THR A 29 -13.03 29.33 12.08
CA THR A 29 -12.93 29.12 10.63
C THR A 29 -11.64 29.67 10.07
N PHE A 30 -11.09 29.04 9.02
CA PHE A 30 -9.88 29.55 8.38
C PHE A 30 -9.91 29.49 6.87
N GLY A 31 -9.33 30.51 6.24
CA GLY A 31 -9.10 30.58 4.81
C GLY A 31 -7.62 30.49 4.49
N ILE A 32 -7.27 29.78 3.40
CA ILE A 32 -5.91 29.74 2.88
C ILE A 32 -5.91 30.25 1.44
N VAL A 33 -5.31 31.41 1.23
CA VAL A 33 -5.20 32.02 -0.10
C VAL A 33 -4.06 31.40 -0.90
N PRO A 34 -4.08 31.52 -2.24
CA PRO A 34 -2.97 31.08 -3.07
C PRO A 34 -1.63 31.65 -2.58
N PHE A 35 -0.59 30.82 -2.56
CA PHE A 35 0.74 31.25 -2.15
C PHE A 35 1.45 31.92 -3.32
N THR A 36 2.25 32.95 -3.04
CA THR A 36 3.10 33.56 -4.07
C THR A 36 4.30 32.66 -4.34
N VAL A 37 4.51 32.23 -5.58
CA VAL A 37 5.67 31.39 -5.95
C VAL A 37 6.68 32.21 -6.75
N ASN A 38 7.84 32.45 -6.15
CA ASN A 38 8.97 33.12 -6.76
C ASN A 38 9.97 32.06 -7.24
N GLY A 39 9.85 31.64 -8.51
CA GLY A 39 10.69 30.62 -9.10
C GLY A 39 10.36 30.36 -10.58
N PRO A 40 11.00 29.36 -11.22
CA PRO A 40 10.69 28.96 -12.59
C PRO A 40 9.21 28.59 -12.78
N LYS A 41 8.66 28.87 -13.98
CA LYS A 41 7.24 28.62 -14.33
C LYS A 41 6.79 27.16 -14.14
N THR A 42 7.72 26.21 -14.08
CA THR A 42 7.44 24.80 -13.77
C THR A 42 6.88 24.60 -12.37
N PHE A 43 7.04 25.55 -11.45
CA PHE A 43 6.62 25.46 -10.05
C PHE A 43 5.36 26.23 -9.71
N THR A 44 4.69 26.84 -10.69
CA THR A 44 3.43 27.58 -10.51
C THR A 44 2.32 26.71 -9.88
N TYR A 45 2.38 25.39 -10.01
CA TYR A 45 1.44 24.49 -9.32
C TYR A 45 1.49 24.62 -7.78
N LEU A 46 2.60 25.07 -7.21
CA LEU A 46 2.77 25.25 -5.76
C LEU A 46 1.87 26.35 -5.19
N GLU A 47 1.45 27.31 -6.01
CA GLU A 47 0.53 28.38 -5.62
C GLU A 47 -0.78 27.81 -5.08
N ARG A 48 -1.24 26.66 -5.63
CA ARG A 48 -2.47 25.97 -5.22
C ARG A 48 -2.21 24.73 -4.35
N ALA A 49 -1.08 24.04 -4.55
CA ALA A 49 -0.78 22.82 -3.83
C ALA A 49 -0.48 23.06 -2.34
N ILE A 50 0.22 24.16 -2.00
CA ILE A 50 0.58 24.49 -0.61
C ILE A 50 -0.67 24.81 0.23
N PRO A 51 -1.62 25.65 -0.25
CA PRO A 51 -2.89 25.85 0.42
C PRO A 51 -3.63 24.56 0.75
N GLN A 52 -3.72 23.61 -0.19
CA GLN A 52 -4.40 22.33 0.04
C GLN A 52 -3.68 21.48 1.09
N MET A 53 -2.35 21.45 1.04
CA MET A 53 -1.53 20.72 2.00
C MET A 53 -1.63 21.29 3.42
N LEU A 54 -1.66 22.61 3.56
CA LEU A 54 -1.87 23.28 4.85
C LEU A 54 -3.31 23.06 5.34
N SER A 55 -4.31 23.20 4.49
CA SER A 55 -5.73 23.04 4.86
C SER A 55 -6.01 21.67 5.49
N SER A 56 -5.51 20.59 4.87
CA SER A 56 -5.63 19.24 5.42
C SER A 56 -4.97 19.06 6.80
N ARG A 57 -3.92 19.84 7.11
CA ARG A 57 -3.13 19.69 8.35
C ARG A 57 -3.61 20.61 9.47
N LEU A 58 -4.19 21.75 9.10
CA LEU A 58 -4.81 22.67 10.05
C LEU A 58 -6.22 22.22 10.43
N PHE A 59 -6.92 21.49 9.55
CA PHE A 59 -8.26 20.98 9.84
C PHE A 59 -8.31 20.20 11.16
N TRP A 60 -9.20 20.66 12.05
CA TRP A 60 -9.52 20.03 13.32
C TRP A 60 -11.05 20.03 13.47
N LYS A 61 -11.62 18.82 13.38
CA LYS A 61 -13.06 18.62 13.44
C LYS A 61 -13.67 19.32 14.67
N ASP A 62 -14.72 20.10 14.43
CA ASP A 62 -15.51 20.83 15.43
C ASP A 62 -14.78 21.97 16.17
N HIS A 63 -13.52 22.28 15.80
CA HIS A 63 -12.69 23.28 16.47
C HIS A 63 -12.03 24.26 15.50
N PHE A 64 -11.54 23.76 14.35
CA PHE A 64 -10.87 24.55 13.32
C PHE A 64 -11.20 24.05 11.91
N ILE A 65 -12.10 24.74 11.22
CA ILE A 65 -12.72 24.25 9.98
C ILE A 65 -12.39 25.19 8.82
N PRO A 66 -12.01 24.68 7.63
CA PRO A 66 -11.78 25.54 6.49
C PRO A 66 -13.08 26.19 6.03
N VAL A 67 -13.01 27.46 5.61
CA VAL A 67 -14.10 28.08 4.85
C VAL A 67 -14.26 27.41 3.49
N ASP A 68 -15.44 27.55 2.88
CA ASP A 68 -15.69 27.05 1.53
C ASP A 68 -14.69 27.64 0.53
N ALA A 69 -14.19 26.83 -0.40
CA ALA A 69 -13.21 27.26 -1.40
C ALA A 69 -13.73 28.44 -2.24
N THR A 70 -15.05 28.50 -2.47
CA THR A 70 -15.71 29.59 -3.18
C THR A 70 -15.67 30.93 -2.45
N ALA A 71 -15.51 30.93 -1.12
CA ALA A 71 -15.35 32.15 -0.32
C ALA A 71 -13.95 32.77 -0.47
N LEU A 72 -13.00 32.03 -1.07
CA LEU A 72 -11.62 32.48 -1.30
C LEU A 72 -11.33 32.72 -2.79
N ASP A 73 -12.30 32.46 -3.66
CA ASP A 73 -12.16 32.65 -5.10
C ASP A 73 -11.99 34.14 -5.43
N GLY A 74 -10.92 34.46 -6.17
CA GLY A 74 -10.59 35.84 -6.55
C GLY A 74 -9.83 36.65 -5.49
N ILE A 75 -9.57 36.09 -4.30
CA ILE A 75 -8.74 36.74 -3.28
C ILE A 75 -7.26 36.46 -3.58
N ALA A 76 -6.52 37.51 -3.94
CA ALA A 76 -5.09 37.43 -4.20
C ALA A 76 -4.27 37.33 -2.89
N ALA A 77 -3.05 36.80 -3.00
CA ALA A 77 -2.10 36.71 -1.89
C ALA A 77 -1.80 38.10 -1.30
N PRO A 78 -2.07 38.36 -0.01
CA PRO A 78 -1.77 39.63 0.63
C PRO A 78 -0.27 39.95 0.64
N ALA A 79 0.08 41.19 0.28
CA ALA A 79 1.47 41.66 0.33
C ALA A 79 1.88 42.22 1.71
N ASN A 80 0.91 42.67 2.50
CA ASN A 80 1.13 43.27 3.82
C ASN A 80 -0.06 42.97 4.76
N THR A 81 0.08 43.33 6.04
CA THR A 81 -0.94 43.08 7.08
C THR A 81 -2.27 43.77 6.79
N ALA A 82 -2.27 44.96 6.17
CA ALA A 82 -3.50 45.67 5.83
C ALA A 82 -4.29 44.96 4.72
N ASP A 83 -3.60 44.41 3.72
CA ASP A 83 -4.20 43.60 2.67
C ASP A 83 -4.69 42.26 3.21
N ALA A 84 -3.98 41.68 4.20
CA ALA A 84 -4.38 40.45 4.87
C ALA A 84 -5.69 40.64 5.66
N GLN A 85 -5.86 41.79 6.33
CA GLN A 85 -7.11 42.12 7.02
C GLN A 85 -8.29 42.33 6.07
N LYS A 86 -8.06 42.94 4.91
CA LYS A 86 -9.08 43.06 3.85
C LYS A 86 -9.48 41.70 3.28
N ALA A 87 -8.49 40.86 2.99
CA ALA A 87 -8.71 39.50 2.49
C ALA A 87 -9.43 38.62 3.52
N LEU A 88 -9.08 38.73 4.80
CA LEU A 88 -9.75 38.05 5.91
C LEU A 88 -11.22 38.47 5.99
N SER A 89 -11.48 39.79 5.97
CA SER A 89 -12.84 40.35 5.98
C SER A 89 -13.67 39.89 4.77
N ALA A 90 -13.07 39.80 3.58
CA ALA A 90 -13.74 39.34 2.37
C ALA A 90 -14.04 37.83 2.38
N SER A 91 -13.18 37.02 3.01
CA SER A 91 -13.33 35.55 3.08
C SER A 91 -14.36 35.07 4.10
N GLY A 92 -14.74 35.92 5.07
CA GLY A 92 -15.61 35.55 6.19
C GLY A 92 -14.97 34.60 7.22
N ALA A 93 -13.71 34.23 7.06
CA ALA A 93 -12.97 33.37 7.99
C ALA A 93 -12.60 34.09 9.30
N ASP A 94 -12.32 33.33 10.37
CA ASP A 94 -11.74 33.86 11.62
C ASP A 94 -10.22 34.02 11.53
N TYR A 95 -9.57 33.21 10.68
CA TYR A 95 -8.14 33.28 10.40
C TYR A 95 -7.84 33.22 8.91
N LEU A 96 -6.81 33.95 8.47
CA LEU A 96 -6.30 33.94 7.10
C LEU A 96 -4.86 33.44 7.10
N VAL A 97 -4.60 32.37 6.35
CA VAL A 97 -3.27 31.83 6.13
C VAL A 97 -2.78 32.24 4.75
N TYR A 98 -1.61 32.88 4.69
CA TYR A 98 -1.02 33.38 3.45
C TYR A 98 0.51 33.33 3.50
N GLY A 99 1.17 33.36 2.35
CA GLY A 99 2.62 33.21 2.32
C GLY A 99 3.25 33.19 0.94
N SER A 100 4.54 32.92 0.92
CA SER A 100 5.34 32.85 -0.30
C SER A 100 6.33 31.70 -0.28
N VAL A 101 6.69 31.20 -1.46
CA VAL A 101 7.77 30.25 -1.67
C VAL A 101 8.80 30.84 -2.62
N ASN A 102 10.06 30.85 -2.20
CA ASN A 102 11.19 31.26 -3.01
C ASN A 102 12.02 30.03 -3.40
N LEU A 103 12.21 29.82 -4.70
CA LEU A 103 12.92 28.66 -5.25
C LEU A 103 14.19 29.12 -5.96
N ILE A 104 15.34 28.61 -5.50
CA ILE A 104 16.65 28.86 -6.12
C ILE A 104 17.38 27.52 -6.27
N GLY A 105 17.45 27.01 -7.51
CA GLY A 105 18.02 25.69 -7.78
C GLY A 105 17.18 24.57 -7.13
N ASP A 106 17.82 23.77 -6.27
CA ASP A 106 17.18 22.69 -5.50
C ASP A 106 16.75 23.11 -4.08
N GLN A 107 16.90 24.39 -3.73
CA GLN A 107 16.54 24.92 -2.42
C GLN A 107 15.24 25.73 -2.49
N ALA A 108 14.38 25.51 -1.50
CA ALA A 108 13.11 26.19 -1.30
C ALA A 108 13.09 26.89 0.07
N SER A 109 12.73 28.17 0.09
CA SER A 109 12.40 28.91 1.30
C SER A 109 10.92 29.18 1.33
N LEU A 110 10.26 28.81 2.42
CA LEU A 110 8.83 28.96 2.62
C LEU A 110 8.57 29.94 3.76
N ASP A 111 7.73 30.94 3.50
CA ASP A 111 7.23 31.89 4.49
C ASP A 111 5.71 31.74 4.59
N VAL A 112 5.20 31.47 5.79
CA VAL A 112 3.78 31.33 6.11
C VAL A 112 3.42 32.35 7.20
N ARG A 113 2.29 33.02 7.05
CA ARG A 113 1.72 33.93 8.03
C ARG A 113 0.27 33.54 8.30
N VAL A 114 -0.13 33.61 9.55
CA VAL A 114 -1.53 33.47 9.97
C VAL A 114 -1.96 34.80 10.57
N ALA A 115 -3.08 35.36 10.13
CA ALA A 115 -3.67 36.58 10.67
C ALA A 115 -5.06 36.31 11.24
N ASP A 116 -5.42 36.93 12.36
CA ASP A 116 -6.77 36.88 12.94
C ASP A 116 -7.54 38.21 12.77
N LYS A 117 -8.80 38.24 13.23
CA LYS A 117 -9.66 39.43 13.19
C LYS A 117 -9.22 40.56 14.12
N ASP A 118 -8.42 40.25 15.14
CA ASP A 118 -7.96 41.21 16.15
C ASP A 118 -6.67 41.93 15.72
N GLY A 119 -6.10 41.57 14.58
CA GLY A 119 -4.89 42.19 14.03
C GLY A 119 -3.60 41.47 14.37
N ASN A 120 -3.67 40.33 15.08
CA ASN A 120 -2.51 39.53 15.41
C ASN A 120 -2.01 38.78 14.17
N VAL A 121 -0.68 38.68 14.05
CA VAL A 121 -0.03 37.95 12.95
C VAL A 121 1.06 37.03 13.50
N TRP A 122 0.97 35.74 13.16
CA TRP A 122 1.95 34.72 13.52
C TRP A 122 2.78 34.32 12.28
N PRO A 123 4.03 34.80 12.15
CA PRO A 123 4.90 34.41 11.07
C PRO A 123 5.65 33.10 11.36
N ARG A 124 5.87 32.30 10.32
CA ARG A 124 6.71 31.11 10.31
C ARG A 124 7.47 30.99 9.00
N SER A 125 8.77 30.76 9.08
CA SER A 125 9.60 30.55 7.91
C SER A 125 10.47 29.32 8.09
N ALA A 126 10.75 28.64 6.98
CA ALA A 126 11.67 27.51 6.96
C ALA A 126 12.27 27.32 5.57
N SER A 127 13.51 26.83 5.54
CA SER A 127 14.24 26.56 4.30
C SER A 127 14.62 25.09 4.23
N SER A 128 14.47 24.48 3.06
CA SER A 128 14.76 23.06 2.83
C SER A 128 15.07 22.77 1.36
N SER A 129 15.56 21.56 1.07
CA SER A 129 15.56 21.07 -0.30
C SER A 129 14.13 20.93 -0.82
N LEU A 130 13.95 20.90 -2.15
CA LEU A 130 12.63 20.66 -2.74
C LEU A 130 12.07 19.28 -2.35
N ASN A 131 12.95 18.27 -2.18
CA ASN A 131 12.58 16.93 -1.72
C ASN A 131 12.08 16.91 -0.27
N ASP A 132 12.56 17.84 0.56
CA ASP A 132 12.21 17.95 1.99
C ASP A 132 11.13 18.99 2.29
N MET A 133 10.57 19.64 1.26
CA MET A 133 9.57 20.70 1.42
C MET A 133 8.29 20.22 2.13
N ILE A 134 7.92 18.95 1.99
CA ILE A 134 6.74 18.38 2.65
C ILE A 134 6.98 18.20 4.16
N PRO A 135 8.08 17.58 4.63
CA PRO A 135 8.47 17.61 6.03
C PRO A 135 8.51 19.04 6.61
N THR A 136 9.04 19.99 5.85
CA THR A 136 9.10 21.40 6.27
C THR A 136 7.71 22.01 6.46
N LEU A 137 6.79 21.77 5.52
CA LEU A 137 5.38 22.17 5.64
C LEU A 137 4.66 21.48 6.81
N GLN A 138 4.98 20.21 7.10
CA GLN A 138 4.44 19.50 8.26
C GLN A 138 4.85 20.16 9.57
N ASN A 139 6.12 20.53 9.70
CA ASN A 139 6.64 21.21 10.89
C ASN A 139 5.99 22.58 11.07
N ILE A 140 5.83 23.35 9.98
CA ILE A 140 5.15 24.65 10.04
C ILE A 140 3.68 24.49 10.44
N ALA A 141 2.94 23.56 9.85
CA ALA A 141 1.54 23.33 10.20
C ALA A 141 1.39 22.84 11.66
N GLY A 142 2.31 22.01 12.14
CA GLY A 142 2.37 21.60 13.54
C GLY A 142 2.58 22.78 14.48
N ALA A 143 3.55 23.64 14.17
CA ALA A 143 3.82 24.84 14.96
C ALA A 143 2.63 25.82 14.96
N ILE A 144 1.96 26.00 13.82
CA ILE A 144 0.74 26.82 13.72
C ILE A 144 -0.37 26.21 14.59
N ASN A 145 -0.57 24.89 14.56
CA ASN A 145 -1.58 24.23 15.38
C ASN A 145 -1.36 24.40 16.89
N THR A 146 -0.10 24.37 17.33
CA THR A 146 0.23 24.53 18.74
C THR A 146 0.19 25.99 19.18
N GLU A 147 0.72 26.92 18.38
CA GLU A 147 0.83 28.33 18.80
C GLU A 147 -0.46 29.14 18.55
N VAL A 148 -1.17 28.88 17.44
CA VAL A 148 -2.35 29.66 17.06
C VAL A 148 -3.64 29.01 17.58
N PHE A 149 -3.69 27.68 17.68
CA PHE A 149 -4.91 26.94 18.05
C PHE A 149 -4.84 26.23 19.40
N ASP A 150 -3.77 26.46 20.16
CA ASP A 150 -3.52 25.89 21.51
C ASP A 150 -3.78 24.37 21.57
N ARG A 151 -3.48 23.67 20.46
CA ARG A 151 -3.74 22.23 20.31
C ARG A 151 -2.66 21.44 21.08
N PRO A 152 -3.03 20.67 22.12
CA PRO A 152 -2.09 19.76 22.77
C PRO A 152 -1.56 18.76 21.76
N ASP A 153 -0.28 18.43 21.87
CA ASP A 153 0.46 17.62 20.91
C ASP A 153 -0.34 16.37 20.48
N ALA A 154 -0.78 16.35 19.21
CA ALA A 154 -1.85 15.50 18.69
C ALA A 154 -1.54 13.98 18.71
N ARG A 155 -0.34 13.59 19.17
CA ARG A 155 0.06 12.20 19.42
C ARG A 155 -0.56 11.60 20.68
N ALA A 156 -0.83 12.41 21.72
CA ALA A 156 -1.36 11.91 22.99
C ALA A 156 -2.89 11.71 22.97
N GLN A 157 -3.64 12.67 22.39
CA GLN A 157 -5.10 12.59 22.27
C GLN A 157 -5.56 11.50 21.28
N ALA A 158 -4.81 11.24 20.21
CA ALA A 158 -5.18 10.21 19.21
C ALA A 158 -5.17 8.78 19.78
N VAL A 159 -4.45 8.53 20.88
CA VAL A 159 -4.45 7.24 21.59
C VAL A 159 -5.62 7.13 22.57
N ALA A 160 -6.14 8.26 23.07
CA ALA A 160 -7.30 8.32 23.96
C ALA A 160 -8.64 8.30 23.18
N ASP A 161 -8.76 9.07 22.10
CA ASP A 161 -9.97 9.15 21.28
C ASP A 161 -10.27 7.85 20.52
N ALA A 162 -9.23 7.06 20.22
CA ALA A 162 -9.37 5.72 19.64
C ALA A 162 -10.03 4.72 20.59
N LYS A 163 -10.05 4.98 21.91
CA LYS A 163 -10.75 4.14 22.90
C LYS A 163 -12.23 4.52 23.07
N GLN A 164 -12.63 5.77 22.82
CA GLN A 164 -14.01 6.22 23.03
C GLN A 164 -14.91 6.17 21.79
N ARG A 165 -14.36 6.30 20.57
CA ARG A 165 -15.18 6.29 19.32
C ARG A 165 -15.56 4.91 18.80
N VAL A 166 -15.28 3.84 19.53
CA VAL A 166 -15.71 2.48 19.17
C VAL A 166 -17.16 2.22 19.57
N ASN A 167 -17.75 3.03 20.46
CA ASN A 167 -19.06 2.73 21.05
C ASN A 167 -20.27 3.43 20.46
N GLN A 168 -20.14 4.29 19.45
CA GLN A 168 -21.31 4.96 18.84
C GLN A 168 -21.11 5.22 17.34
N MET A 169 -21.26 4.20 16.52
CA MET A 169 -21.64 4.37 15.11
C MET A 169 -22.79 3.43 14.77
N ASN A 170 -23.82 4.03 14.18
CA ASN A 170 -25.10 3.44 13.81
C ASN A 170 -24.90 2.31 12.77
N PRO A 171 -25.34 1.06 13.02
CA PRO A 171 -25.06 -0.08 12.14
C PRO A 171 -25.76 -0.02 10.77
N ALA A 172 -26.61 0.97 10.51
CA ALA A 172 -27.46 1.04 9.32
C ALA A 172 -26.81 1.66 8.06
N ILE A 173 -25.52 2.03 8.07
CA ILE A 173 -24.80 2.49 6.86
C ILE A 173 -23.50 1.69 6.67
N THR A 174 -23.59 0.38 6.91
CA THR A 174 -22.59 -0.58 6.45
C THR A 174 -23.17 -1.27 5.24
N VAL A 175 -22.63 -0.97 4.06
CA VAL A 175 -22.94 -1.73 2.84
C VAL A 175 -22.32 -3.12 3.01
N ASN A 176 -23.04 -4.00 3.68
CA ASN A 176 -22.87 -5.44 3.57
C ASN A 176 -23.50 -5.84 2.24
N GLN A 177 -22.70 -5.95 1.19
CA GLN A 177 -23.08 -6.74 0.02
C GLN A 177 -22.58 -8.17 0.24
N THR A 178 -23.27 -8.88 1.14
CA THR A 178 -23.35 -10.33 1.11
C THR A 178 -24.80 -10.63 0.76
N SER A 179 -25.01 -11.21 -0.43
CA SER A 179 -26.28 -11.87 -0.73
C SER A 179 -26.54 -12.88 0.39
N ALA A 180 -27.76 -12.88 0.94
CA ALA A 180 -28.14 -13.49 2.20
C ALA A 180 -28.07 -15.04 2.25
N ASN A 181 -27.24 -15.70 1.44
CA ASN A 181 -27.10 -17.16 1.39
C ASN A 181 -25.68 -17.69 1.11
N GLN A 182 -24.62 -16.87 1.27
CA GLN A 182 -23.23 -17.37 1.25
C GLN A 182 -22.45 -16.81 2.44
N GLU A 183 -22.53 -17.51 3.57
CA GLU A 183 -21.69 -17.22 4.73
C GLU A 183 -20.31 -17.89 4.58
N VAL A 184 -19.42 -17.26 3.81
CA VAL A 184 -18.00 -17.65 3.80
C VAL A 184 -17.39 -17.22 5.14
N TYR A 185 -17.21 -18.17 6.06
CA TYR A 185 -16.65 -17.93 7.40
C TYR A 185 -15.12 -17.81 7.34
N LEU A 186 -14.66 -16.63 6.95
CA LEU A 186 -13.25 -16.24 6.97
C LEU A 186 -12.80 -15.86 8.41
N ASN A 187 -11.52 -16.10 8.73
CA ASN A 187 -10.85 -15.67 9.98
C ASN A 187 -11.36 -14.29 10.47
N PRO A 188 -11.61 -14.11 11.78
CA PRO A 188 -12.11 -12.85 12.35
C PRO A 188 -11.26 -11.60 12.06
N GLN A 189 -10.05 -11.74 11.53
CA GLN A 189 -9.26 -10.61 11.03
C GLN A 189 -9.72 -10.09 9.65
N PHE A 190 -10.48 -10.87 8.88
CA PHE A 190 -11.10 -10.47 7.62
C PHE A 190 -12.49 -9.83 7.82
N ARG A 191 -13.18 -10.20 8.92
CA ARG A 191 -14.40 -9.51 9.39
C ARG A 191 -13.98 -8.37 10.34
N TYR A 192 -14.62 -7.20 10.29
CA TYR A 192 -14.39 -6.14 11.29
C TYR A 192 -14.93 -6.50 12.70
N ALA A 193 -15.27 -7.77 12.95
CA ALA A 193 -15.78 -8.29 14.22
C ALA A 193 -14.75 -9.26 14.82
N GLY A 194 -14.02 -8.79 15.84
CA GLY A 194 -13.07 -9.59 16.62
C GLY A 194 -12.19 -8.67 17.46
N ALA A 195 -12.12 -8.94 18.77
CA ALA A 195 -11.30 -8.19 19.73
C ALA A 195 -9.85 -8.05 19.23
N ASN A 196 -9.20 -6.94 19.59
CA ASN A 196 -7.81 -6.62 19.18
C ASN A 196 -6.75 -7.64 19.65
N GLU A 197 -7.16 -8.68 20.38
CA GLU A 197 -6.33 -9.74 20.96
C GLU A 197 -6.61 -11.13 20.39
N SER A 198 -7.07 -11.25 19.13
CA SER A 198 -7.13 -12.57 18.50
C SER A 198 -5.71 -13.13 18.32
N ASN A 199 -5.36 -14.09 19.17
CA ASN A 199 -4.09 -14.80 19.29
C ASN A 199 -3.77 -15.73 18.09
N THR A 200 -4.38 -15.48 16.93
CA THR A 200 -4.37 -16.34 15.73
C THR A 200 -3.53 -15.80 14.58
N ARG A 201 -2.84 -14.66 14.73
CA ARG A 201 -1.92 -14.14 13.70
C ARG A 201 -0.50 -14.65 13.93
N LEU A 202 0.05 -15.38 12.98
CA LEU A 202 1.46 -15.74 12.96
C LEU A 202 2.29 -14.51 12.61
N ARG A 203 3.42 -14.31 13.30
CA ARG A 203 4.29 -13.14 13.10
C ARG A 203 5.73 -13.48 13.40
N SER A 204 6.63 -13.32 12.43
CA SER A 204 8.06 -13.51 12.62
C SER A 204 8.71 -12.45 13.53
N ASN A 205 9.96 -12.70 13.94
CA ASN A 205 10.91 -11.66 14.33
C ASN A 205 11.18 -10.67 13.18
N ALA A 206 11.68 -9.47 13.52
CA ALA A 206 12.03 -8.45 12.53
C ALA A 206 13.49 -8.58 12.08
N LEU A 207 13.70 -8.83 10.80
CA LEU A 207 15.01 -8.97 10.17
C LEU A 207 15.52 -7.61 9.71
N ARG A 208 16.80 -7.29 9.96
CA ARG A 208 17.37 -5.94 9.73
C ARG A 208 17.83 -5.71 8.29
N PHE A 209 16.97 -6.04 7.33
CA PHE A 209 17.13 -5.71 5.92
C PHE A 209 15.76 -5.52 5.26
N ALA A 210 15.74 -4.93 4.07
CA ALA A 210 14.52 -4.78 3.27
C ALA A 210 14.49 -5.84 2.17
N ALA A 211 13.61 -6.83 2.31
CA ALA A 211 13.31 -7.79 1.26
C ALA A 211 12.34 -7.19 0.24
N HIS A 212 12.36 -7.71 -0.97
CA HIS A 212 11.43 -7.34 -2.02
C HIS A 212 10.91 -8.53 -2.83
N GLY A 213 11.21 -9.75 -2.38
CA GLY A 213 10.62 -10.98 -2.87
C GLY A 213 10.52 -11.98 -1.73
N MET A 214 9.51 -12.83 -1.81
CA MET A 214 9.27 -13.91 -0.86
C MET A 214 8.72 -15.11 -1.62
N VAL A 215 9.10 -16.30 -1.19
CA VAL A 215 8.47 -17.57 -1.54
C VAL A 215 8.40 -18.44 -0.29
N VAL A 216 7.32 -19.18 -0.13
CA VAL A 216 7.16 -20.25 0.86
C VAL A 216 6.93 -21.55 0.11
N ALA A 217 7.86 -22.49 0.24
CA ALA A 217 7.83 -23.77 -0.47
C ALA A 217 8.77 -24.78 0.17
N ASP A 218 8.51 -26.07 -0.02
CA ASP A 218 9.45 -27.15 0.31
C ASP A 218 10.60 -27.16 -0.69
N ILE A 219 11.76 -26.68 -0.26
CA ILE A 219 12.99 -26.67 -1.06
C ILE A 219 14.03 -27.67 -0.55
N THR A 220 13.72 -28.41 0.52
CA THR A 220 14.63 -29.41 1.13
C THR A 220 14.21 -30.85 0.85
N GLY A 221 12.97 -31.07 0.43
CA GLY A 221 12.35 -32.37 0.17
C GLY A 221 11.84 -33.08 1.42
N ASP A 222 11.74 -32.38 2.56
CA ASP A 222 11.28 -32.96 3.82
C ASP A 222 9.77 -32.79 4.06
N LYS A 223 9.04 -32.27 3.06
CA LYS A 223 7.62 -31.92 3.08
C LYS A 223 7.26 -30.77 4.02
N LYS A 224 8.24 -30.01 4.48
CA LYS A 224 8.03 -28.77 5.20
C LYS A 224 8.45 -27.60 4.34
N ASN A 225 7.69 -26.52 4.42
CA ASN A 225 7.99 -25.30 3.72
C ASN A 225 9.06 -24.49 4.45
N GLU A 226 10.02 -24.00 3.67
CA GLU A 226 10.93 -22.94 4.08
C GLU A 226 10.45 -21.58 3.57
N VAL A 227 10.84 -20.52 4.26
CA VAL A 227 10.62 -19.13 3.86
C VAL A 227 11.88 -18.61 3.18
N VAL A 228 11.77 -18.26 1.90
CA VAL A 228 12.84 -17.68 1.10
C VAL A 228 12.58 -16.19 0.94
N LEU A 229 13.55 -15.37 1.34
CA LEU A 229 13.51 -13.91 1.20
C LEU A 229 14.60 -13.45 0.24
N LEU A 230 14.21 -12.58 -0.69
CA LEU A 230 15.10 -11.99 -1.68
C LEU A 230 15.34 -10.51 -1.36
N ASP A 231 16.61 -10.12 -1.34
CA ASP A 231 17.03 -8.73 -1.47
C ASP A 231 17.78 -8.51 -2.78
N LYS A 232 18.27 -7.29 -2.96
CA LYS A 232 18.95 -6.83 -4.17
C LYS A 232 20.05 -7.75 -4.68
N HIS A 233 20.78 -8.44 -3.80
CA HIS A 233 21.94 -9.27 -4.17
C HIS A 233 21.95 -10.65 -3.51
N ASN A 234 21.14 -10.88 -2.49
CA ASN A 234 21.18 -12.08 -1.67
C ASN A 234 19.81 -12.75 -1.64
N VAL A 235 19.84 -14.08 -1.69
CA VAL A 235 18.73 -14.94 -1.32
C VAL A 235 19.03 -15.56 0.03
N ARG A 236 18.04 -15.54 0.93
CA ARG A 236 18.13 -16.08 2.29
C ARG A 236 17.00 -17.05 2.54
N VAL A 237 17.33 -18.20 3.11
CA VAL A 237 16.38 -19.27 3.45
C VAL A 237 16.25 -19.33 4.96
N TYR A 238 15.02 -19.47 5.43
CA TYR A 238 14.68 -19.55 6.83
C TYR A 238 13.68 -20.68 7.08
N ASN A 239 13.80 -21.34 8.23
CA ASN A 239 12.70 -22.11 8.80
C ASN A 239 11.81 -21.16 9.60
N PHE A 240 10.49 -21.36 9.54
CA PHE A 240 9.56 -20.66 10.43
C PHE A 240 9.24 -21.56 11.62
N ASP A 241 9.87 -21.29 12.76
CA ASP A 241 9.67 -22.04 14.01
C ASP A 241 9.25 -21.10 15.13
N LYS A 242 8.18 -21.45 15.86
CA LYS A 242 7.65 -20.68 17.01
C LYS A 242 7.62 -19.16 16.75
N ASN A 243 7.00 -18.75 15.64
CA ASN A 243 6.88 -17.34 15.25
C ASN A 243 8.25 -16.64 15.04
N THR A 244 9.28 -17.38 14.63
CA THR A 244 10.62 -16.87 14.38
C THR A 244 11.14 -17.42 13.06
N LEU A 245 11.72 -16.54 12.23
CA LEU A 245 12.48 -16.93 11.05
C LEU A 245 13.90 -17.29 11.50
N VAL A 246 14.17 -18.59 11.57
CA VAL A 246 15.47 -19.17 11.94
C VAL A 246 16.31 -19.34 10.66
N PRO A 247 17.48 -18.69 10.55
CA PRO A 247 18.27 -18.74 9.32
C PRO A 247 18.80 -20.14 9.03
N VAL A 248 18.66 -20.58 7.78
CA VAL A 248 19.21 -21.84 7.26
C VAL A 248 20.46 -21.57 6.44
N THR A 249 20.32 -20.74 5.40
CA THR A 249 21.43 -20.40 4.50
C THR A 249 21.25 -19.04 3.86
N GLU A 250 22.35 -18.43 3.44
CA GLU A 250 22.38 -17.18 2.68
C GLU A 250 23.34 -17.34 1.51
N LYS A 251 22.90 -16.91 0.33
CA LYS A 251 23.73 -16.88 -0.87
C LYS A 251 23.65 -15.52 -1.53
N LYS A 252 24.80 -14.90 -1.74
CA LYS A 252 24.92 -13.78 -2.68
C LYS A 252 24.80 -14.32 -4.11
N VAL A 253 23.70 -14.00 -4.78
CA VAL A 253 23.39 -14.49 -6.14
C VAL A 253 24.30 -13.82 -7.17
N SER A 254 24.41 -12.49 -7.10
CA SER A 254 25.30 -11.72 -7.97
C SER A 254 25.58 -10.33 -7.39
N SER A 255 26.81 -9.85 -7.57
CA SER A 255 27.16 -8.44 -7.34
C SER A 255 26.90 -7.56 -8.57
N ARG A 256 26.72 -8.16 -9.76
CA ARG A 256 26.55 -7.44 -11.02
C ARG A 256 25.08 -7.12 -11.32
N TYR A 257 24.22 -8.09 -11.07
CA TYR A 257 22.79 -8.00 -11.36
C TYR A 257 22.03 -7.64 -10.09
N ASP A 258 21.05 -6.76 -10.22
CA ASP A 258 20.07 -6.46 -9.19
C ASP A 258 18.96 -7.51 -9.31
N MET A 259 18.77 -8.30 -8.26
CA MET A 259 17.72 -9.32 -8.24
C MET A 259 16.35 -8.65 -8.19
N LEU A 260 15.39 -9.21 -8.92
CA LEU A 260 14.07 -8.62 -9.11
C LEU A 260 12.98 -9.49 -8.48
N THR A 261 12.99 -10.79 -8.77
CA THR A 261 11.97 -11.75 -8.35
C THR A 261 12.58 -13.08 -7.93
N VAL A 262 11.87 -13.79 -7.05
CA VAL A 262 12.14 -15.18 -6.67
C VAL A 262 10.83 -15.97 -6.83
N ARG A 263 10.93 -17.18 -7.39
CA ARG A 263 9.85 -18.18 -7.50
C ARG A 263 10.39 -19.54 -7.07
N ALA A 264 9.50 -20.46 -6.74
CA ALA A 264 9.82 -21.87 -6.54
C ALA A 264 8.96 -22.73 -7.47
N LEU A 265 9.56 -23.79 -8.00
CA LEU A 265 8.89 -24.80 -8.82
C LEU A 265 9.72 -26.08 -8.77
N ASP A 266 9.07 -27.22 -8.60
CA ASP A 266 9.68 -28.54 -8.85
C ASP A 266 9.89 -28.74 -10.35
N ILE A 267 11.11 -28.43 -10.83
CA ILE A 267 11.43 -28.31 -12.27
C ILE A 267 11.62 -29.70 -12.89
N ASP A 268 12.29 -30.61 -12.19
CA ASP A 268 12.57 -31.98 -12.68
C ASP A 268 11.60 -33.04 -12.15
N ARG A 269 10.61 -32.65 -11.34
CA ARG A 269 9.54 -33.50 -10.80
C ARG A 269 10.04 -34.52 -9.79
N ASP A 270 11.07 -34.17 -9.02
CA ASP A 270 11.63 -35.02 -7.97
C ASP A 270 10.92 -34.83 -6.60
N GLY A 271 9.99 -33.87 -6.51
CA GLY A 271 9.25 -33.53 -5.30
C GLY A 271 9.91 -32.44 -4.44
N VAL A 272 11.04 -31.88 -4.87
CA VAL A 272 11.72 -30.75 -4.23
C VAL A 272 11.57 -29.52 -5.12
N ASN A 273 11.27 -28.35 -4.55
CA ASN A 273 11.19 -27.15 -5.38
C ASN A 273 12.57 -26.51 -5.61
N GLU A 274 12.88 -26.22 -6.88
CA GLU A 274 13.97 -25.33 -7.27
C GLU A 274 13.59 -23.86 -7.13
N LEU A 275 14.55 -23.05 -6.70
CA LEU A 275 14.45 -21.60 -6.70
C LEU A 275 14.83 -21.01 -8.06
N ILE A 276 13.95 -20.17 -8.60
CA ILE A 276 14.11 -19.42 -9.84
C ILE A 276 14.27 -17.95 -9.46
N ILE A 277 15.46 -17.38 -9.69
CA ILE A 277 15.79 -16.00 -9.30
C ILE A 277 16.15 -15.19 -10.53
N SER A 278 15.28 -14.25 -10.90
CA SER A 278 15.51 -13.36 -12.03
C SER A 278 16.10 -12.03 -11.57
N GLY A 279 17.06 -11.53 -12.35
CA GLY A 279 17.74 -10.27 -12.11
C GLY A 279 18.08 -9.52 -13.39
N MET A 280 18.45 -8.26 -13.24
CA MET A 280 18.82 -7.39 -14.34
C MET A 280 19.98 -6.47 -13.93
N ASP A 281 20.90 -6.20 -14.85
CA ASP A 281 21.97 -5.23 -14.61
C ASP A 281 21.57 -3.83 -15.07
N LYS A 282 22.43 -2.84 -14.81
CA LYS A 282 22.21 -1.44 -15.21
C LYS A 282 22.16 -1.23 -16.72
N ASP A 283 22.60 -2.21 -17.49
CA ASP A 283 22.57 -2.26 -18.94
C ASP A 283 21.32 -2.98 -19.48
N GLN A 284 20.32 -3.22 -18.62
CA GLN A 284 19.07 -3.93 -18.96
C GLN A 284 19.30 -5.36 -19.44
N ALA A 285 20.49 -5.94 -19.22
CA ALA A 285 20.73 -7.34 -19.51
C ALA A 285 20.04 -8.19 -18.43
N ALA A 286 19.10 -9.02 -18.85
CA ALA A 286 18.42 -9.95 -17.97
C ALA A 286 19.21 -11.24 -17.79
N THR A 287 19.14 -11.79 -16.59
CA THR A 287 19.62 -13.14 -16.27
C THR A 287 18.67 -13.80 -15.28
N THR A 288 18.54 -15.12 -15.35
CA THR A 288 17.84 -15.91 -14.33
C THR A 288 18.72 -17.07 -13.89
N TYR A 289 18.83 -17.24 -12.58
CA TYR A 289 19.56 -18.32 -11.92
C TYR A 289 18.59 -19.37 -11.38
N PHE A 290 19.02 -20.63 -11.39
CA PHE A 290 18.27 -21.78 -10.87
C PHE A 290 19.08 -22.42 -9.75
N TYR A 291 18.50 -22.55 -8.55
CA TYR A 291 19.16 -23.14 -7.39
C TYR A 291 18.31 -24.23 -6.77
N THR A 292 18.95 -25.28 -6.29
CA THR A 292 18.35 -26.35 -5.47
C THR A 292 19.10 -26.43 -4.14
N MET A 293 18.46 -26.95 -3.09
CA MET A 293 19.11 -27.14 -1.79
C MET A 293 19.83 -28.48 -1.75
N LYS A 294 21.15 -28.48 -1.52
CA LYS A 294 21.93 -29.71 -1.27
C LYS A 294 22.86 -29.50 -0.10
N GLY A 295 22.79 -30.40 0.89
CA GLY A 295 23.64 -30.34 2.09
C GLY A 295 23.49 -29.04 2.90
N GLY A 296 22.28 -28.46 2.94
CA GLY A 296 22.01 -27.19 3.63
C GLY A 296 22.53 -25.94 2.91
N GLN A 297 22.91 -26.06 1.64
CA GLN A 297 23.41 -24.96 0.83
C GLN A 297 22.67 -24.86 -0.51
N LEU A 298 22.52 -23.63 -1.00
CA LEU A 298 22.00 -23.36 -2.33
C LEU A 298 23.10 -23.59 -3.38
N VAL A 299 22.91 -24.64 -4.19
CA VAL A 299 23.78 -25.03 -5.30
C VAL A 299 23.07 -24.85 -6.62
N GLU A 300 23.83 -24.62 -7.69
CA GLU A 300 23.27 -24.44 -9.03
C GLU A 300 22.52 -25.71 -9.47
N PHE A 301 21.27 -25.54 -9.91
CA PHE A 301 20.44 -26.61 -10.44
C PHE A 301 20.61 -26.75 -11.95
N ALA A 302 20.61 -25.62 -12.67
CA ALA A 302 20.76 -25.55 -14.12
C ALA A 302 21.51 -24.26 -14.52
N PRO A 303 22.16 -24.24 -15.70
CA PRO A 303 22.81 -23.05 -16.21
C PRO A 303 21.86 -21.84 -16.28
N ASN A 304 22.41 -20.66 -16.01
CA ASN A 304 21.61 -19.43 -16.04
C ASN A 304 21.15 -19.09 -17.46
N VAL A 305 19.95 -18.52 -17.60
CA VAL A 305 19.40 -18.08 -18.89
C VAL A 305 19.42 -16.56 -19.02
N LYS A 306 19.70 -16.04 -20.23
CA LYS A 306 19.76 -14.59 -20.53
C LYS A 306 18.37 -13.98 -20.80
N MET A 307 17.44 -14.22 -19.88
CA MET A 307 16.08 -13.67 -19.90
C MET A 307 15.52 -13.65 -18.48
N LEU A 308 14.44 -12.89 -18.29
CA LEU A 308 13.66 -12.96 -17.05
C LEU A 308 12.73 -14.16 -17.12
N VAL A 309 12.46 -14.79 -15.97
CA VAL A 309 11.60 -15.96 -15.83
C VAL A 309 10.59 -15.72 -14.72
N ASN A 310 9.38 -16.24 -14.92
CA ASN A 310 8.33 -16.26 -13.92
C ASN A 310 7.62 -17.62 -13.98
N VAL A 311 6.89 -17.96 -12.93
CA VAL A 311 6.06 -19.16 -12.86
C VAL A 311 4.61 -18.72 -12.81
N VAL A 312 3.80 -19.19 -13.75
CA VAL A 312 2.39 -18.82 -13.86
C VAL A 312 1.58 -20.10 -14.16
N PRO A 313 0.46 -20.35 -13.46
CA PRO A 313 -0.50 -21.36 -13.85
C PRO A 313 -1.12 -21.03 -15.21
N LEU A 314 -1.02 -21.93 -16.18
CA LEU A 314 -1.55 -21.71 -17.54
C LEU A 314 -2.61 -22.76 -17.92
N PRO A 315 -3.67 -22.39 -18.66
CA PRO A 315 -4.64 -23.34 -19.18
C PRO A 315 -3.98 -24.33 -20.16
N PRO A 316 -4.59 -25.52 -20.38
CA PRO A 316 -5.92 -25.92 -19.91
C PRO A 316 -5.95 -26.58 -18.52
N ASN A 317 -4.80 -26.99 -17.98
CA ASN A 317 -4.72 -27.76 -16.74
C ASN A 317 -4.22 -26.94 -15.54
N TYR A 318 -3.90 -25.67 -15.74
CA TYR A 318 -3.43 -24.75 -14.71
C TYR A 318 -2.21 -25.26 -13.94
N LEU A 319 -1.38 -26.09 -14.59
CA LEU A 319 -0.12 -26.49 -14.00
C LEU A 319 0.82 -25.27 -13.93
N PRO A 320 1.54 -25.09 -12.81
CA PRO A 320 2.59 -24.09 -12.70
C PRO A 320 3.61 -24.27 -13.84
N THR A 321 3.74 -23.24 -14.67
CA THR A 321 4.55 -23.31 -15.90
C THR A 321 5.59 -22.19 -15.89
N MET A 322 6.85 -22.54 -16.19
CA MET A 322 7.88 -21.53 -16.41
C MET A 322 7.60 -20.78 -17.71
N ILE A 323 7.57 -19.46 -17.60
CA ILE A 323 7.51 -18.55 -18.74
C ILE A 323 8.69 -17.59 -18.68
N GLY A 324 9.16 -17.16 -19.84
CA GLY A 324 10.31 -16.32 -20.02
C GLY A 324 10.05 -15.16 -20.97
N GLN A 325 10.73 -14.05 -20.72
CA GLN A 325 10.69 -12.87 -21.59
C GLN A 325 12.07 -12.24 -21.68
N LYS A 326 12.55 -12.05 -22.91
CA LYS A 326 13.83 -11.37 -23.17
C LYS A 326 13.70 -9.87 -22.94
N THR A 327 14.84 -9.27 -22.65
CA THR A 327 14.98 -7.82 -22.53
C THR A 327 15.79 -7.22 -23.67
N ARG A 328 15.64 -5.92 -23.92
CA ARG A 328 16.44 -5.18 -24.91
C ARG A 328 16.73 -3.76 -24.43
N LYS A 329 17.78 -3.17 -25.00
CA LYS A 329 18.08 -1.74 -24.91
C LYS A 329 17.28 -0.93 -25.93
N GLY A 330 16.95 0.32 -25.59
CA GLY A 330 16.32 1.30 -26.47
C GLY A 330 14.80 1.11 -26.60
N GLY A 331 14.05 1.81 -25.76
CA GLY A 331 12.58 1.75 -25.67
C GLY A 331 12.08 0.79 -24.58
N SER A 332 10.95 0.13 -24.81
CA SER A 332 10.39 -0.82 -23.82
C SER A 332 11.37 -1.96 -23.54
N VAL A 333 11.76 -2.09 -22.27
CA VAL A 333 12.79 -3.05 -21.83
C VAL A 333 12.35 -4.48 -22.03
N LEU A 334 11.07 -4.80 -21.76
CA LEU A 334 10.52 -6.13 -21.98
C LEU A 334 10.13 -6.30 -23.45
N THR A 335 10.71 -7.29 -24.12
CA THR A 335 10.36 -7.58 -25.52
C THR A 335 8.94 -8.13 -25.62
N PRO A 336 8.17 -7.91 -26.70
CA PRO A 336 6.77 -8.35 -26.77
C PRO A 336 6.52 -9.86 -26.70
N LYS A 337 7.56 -10.70 -26.87
CA LYS A 337 7.42 -12.16 -26.95
C LYS A 337 7.57 -12.77 -25.54
N VAL A 338 6.49 -13.35 -25.04
CA VAL A 338 6.50 -14.26 -23.87
C VAL A 338 6.54 -15.69 -24.38
N GLU A 339 7.41 -16.51 -23.81
CA GLU A 339 7.63 -17.91 -24.20
C GLU A 339 7.52 -18.82 -22.98
N GLU A 340 6.91 -19.98 -23.15
CA GLU A 340 7.01 -21.08 -22.21
C GLU A 340 8.43 -21.64 -22.25
N LEU A 341 8.95 -22.03 -21.09
CA LEU A 341 10.26 -22.64 -20.95
C LEU A 341 10.10 -24.10 -20.51
N ALA A 342 10.95 -24.96 -21.03
CA ALA A 342 11.03 -26.37 -20.67
C ALA A 342 12.42 -26.69 -20.13
N TYR A 343 12.48 -27.61 -19.17
CA TYR A 343 13.73 -28.20 -18.72
C TYR A 343 13.99 -29.48 -19.51
N VAL A 344 15.07 -29.48 -20.30
CA VAL A 344 15.43 -30.59 -21.20
C VAL A 344 16.94 -30.80 -21.11
N ASN A 345 17.37 -32.04 -20.83
CA ASN A 345 18.78 -32.42 -20.79
C ASN A 345 19.66 -31.55 -19.87
N GLY A 346 19.15 -31.12 -18.72
CA GLY A 346 19.91 -30.29 -17.77
C GLY A 346 19.84 -28.78 -18.03
N GLU A 347 19.14 -28.35 -19.08
CA GLU A 347 19.06 -26.94 -19.48
C GLU A 347 17.62 -26.43 -19.52
N VAL A 348 17.43 -25.15 -19.19
CA VAL A 348 16.15 -24.46 -19.36
C VAL A 348 16.12 -23.76 -20.71
N VAL A 349 15.26 -24.21 -21.61
CA VAL A 349 15.18 -23.76 -23.00
C VAL A 349 13.79 -23.23 -23.37
N PRO A 350 13.69 -22.22 -24.26
CA PRO A 350 12.39 -21.80 -24.79
C PRO A 350 11.71 -22.94 -25.55
N SER A 351 10.42 -23.12 -25.29
CA SER A 351 9.58 -24.16 -25.89
C SER A 351 8.62 -23.58 -26.92
N ARG A 352 7.58 -22.84 -26.47
CA ARG A 352 6.54 -22.30 -27.34
C ARG A 352 6.14 -20.88 -26.93
N ARG A 353 5.51 -20.14 -27.84
CA ARG A 353 5.01 -18.80 -27.54
C ARG A 353 3.77 -18.88 -26.65
N VAL A 354 3.72 -18.06 -25.61
CA VAL A 354 2.52 -17.83 -24.80
C VAL A 354 1.80 -16.61 -25.38
N ALA A 355 0.53 -16.81 -25.74
CA ALA A 355 -0.31 -15.72 -26.17
C ALA A 355 -0.80 -14.96 -24.91
N VAL A 356 -0.68 -13.64 -24.92
CA VAL A 356 -1.08 -12.78 -23.80
C VAL A 356 -1.83 -11.55 -24.32
N PRO A 357 -2.73 -10.94 -23.53
CA PRO A 357 -3.42 -9.72 -23.92
C PRO A 357 -2.48 -8.55 -24.23
N LYS A 358 -2.99 -7.54 -24.93
CA LYS A 358 -2.26 -6.27 -25.09
C LYS A 358 -1.92 -5.68 -23.71
N LYS A 359 -0.72 -5.11 -23.58
CA LYS A 359 -0.14 -4.58 -22.33
C LYS A 359 0.20 -5.63 -21.27
N ALA A 360 -0.07 -6.91 -21.50
CA ALA A 360 0.48 -7.98 -20.67
C ALA A 360 1.94 -8.26 -21.03
N ASN A 361 2.70 -8.70 -20.02
CA ASN A 361 4.09 -9.09 -20.07
C ASN A 361 4.33 -10.22 -19.06
N LEU A 362 5.58 -10.62 -18.85
CA LEU A 362 5.93 -11.73 -17.96
C LEU A 362 5.34 -11.69 -16.53
N TYR A 363 5.10 -10.49 -15.97
CA TYR A 363 4.79 -10.34 -14.55
C TYR A 363 3.37 -9.89 -14.23
N ASN A 364 2.64 -9.31 -15.19
CA ASN A 364 1.44 -8.54 -14.89
C ASN A 364 0.14 -9.19 -15.37
N PHE A 365 0.09 -10.51 -15.55
CA PHE A 365 -1.16 -11.20 -15.86
C PHE A 365 -1.32 -12.49 -15.05
N ALA A 366 -2.57 -12.96 -14.97
CA ALA A 366 -2.94 -14.27 -14.49
C ALA A 366 -4.18 -14.79 -15.24
N TRP A 367 -4.24 -16.09 -15.46
CA TRP A 367 -5.45 -16.76 -15.92
C TRP A 367 -6.33 -17.10 -14.72
N VAL A 368 -7.64 -16.92 -14.87
CA VAL A 368 -8.65 -17.20 -13.86
C VAL A 368 -9.66 -18.17 -14.49
N PRO A 369 -9.71 -19.43 -14.04
CA PRO A 369 -10.72 -20.39 -14.48
C PRO A 369 -12.13 -19.88 -14.16
N ASP A 370 -13.06 -20.10 -15.07
CA ASP A 370 -14.46 -19.67 -14.94
C ASP A 370 -15.37 -20.55 -15.82
N GLU A 371 -16.59 -20.83 -15.36
CA GLU A 371 -17.51 -21.73 -16.05
C GLU A 371 -17.90 -21.24 -17.46
N GLU A 372 -18.00 -19.92 -17.65
CA GLU A 372 -18.29 -19.30 -18.95
C GLU A 372 -17.05 -19.17 -19.85
N GLY A 373 -15.93 -19.76 -19.42
CA GLY A 373 -14.65 -19.76 -20.10
C GLY A 373 -13.65 -18.81 -19.44
N ASP A 374 -12.38 -19.21 -19.47
CA ASP A 374 -11.31 -18.57 -18.73
C ASP A 374 -11.22 -17.06 -18.96
N LYS A 375 -10.95 -16.36 -17.87
CA LYS A 375 -10.64 -14.93 -17.87
C LYS A 375 -9.14 -14.72 -17.74
N VAL A 376 -8.66 -13.59 -18.25
CA VAL A 376 -7.28 -13.14 -18.05
C VAL A 376 -7.30 -11.81 -17.35
N VAL A 377 -6.80 -11.77 -16.12
CA VAL A 377 -6.61 -10.54 -15.38
C VAL A 377 -5.23 -9.98 -15.73
N VAL A 378 -5.19 -8.69 -16.06
CA VAL A 378 -3.94 -7.97 -16.36
C VAL A 378 -3.86 -6.71 -15.52
N LEU A 379 -2.77 -6.54 -14.78
CA LEU A 379 -2.45 -5.25 -14.16
C LEU A 379 -1.88 -4.32 -15.23
N LEU A 380 -2.62 -3.26 -15.55
CA LEU A 380 -2.24 -2.30 -16.58
C LEU A 380 -1.00 -1.50 -16.14
N PRO A 381 0.13 -1.54 -16.87
CA PRO A 381 1.38 -0.89 -16.45
C PRO A 381 1.25 0.63 -16.20
N ASP A 382 0.40 1.31 -16.96
CA ASP A 382 0.30 2.78 -16.95
C ASP A 382 -0.57 3.31 -15.80
N SER A 383 -1.52 2.50 -15.31
CA SER A 383 -2.52 2.94 -14.33
C SER A 383 -2.57 2.09 -13.07
N GLU A 384 -1.88 0.95 -13.07
CA GLU A 384 -1.88 -0.04 -11.99
C GLU A 384 -3.29 -0.55 -11.64
N LYS A 385 -4.27 -0.35 -12.53
CA LYS A 385 -5.62 -0.91 -12.44
C LYS A 385 -5.64 -2.33 -12.99
N LEU A 386 -6.56 -3.14 -12.49
CA LEU A 386 -6.78 -4.49 -13.03
C LEU A 386 -7.76 -4.40 -14.18
N ALA A 387 -7.41 -4.98 -15.32
CA ALA A 387 -8.30 -5.17 -16.44
C ALA A 387 -8.58 -6.65 -16.63
N VAL A 388 -9.83 -6.99 -16.94
CA VAL A 388 -10.25 -8.36 -17.24
C VAL A 388 -10.43 -8.49 -18.75
N PHE A 389 -9.91 -9.57 -19.29
CA PHE A 389 -10.05 -9.97 -20.68
C PHE A 389 -10.70 -11.35 -20.74
N ASN A 390 -11.41 -11.64 -21.83
CA ASN A 390 -11.84 -13.00 -22.13
C ASN A 390 -10.67 -13.84 -22.69
N SER A 391 -10.89 -15.12 -22.93
CA SER A 391 -9.92 -16.05 -23.53
C SER A 391 -9.44 -15.68 -24.95
N LYS A 392 -10.17 -14.79 -25.65
CA LYS A 392 -9.79 -14.22 -26.96
C LYS A 392 -8.97 -12.92 -26.84
N PHE A 393 -8.73 -12.46 -25.61
CA PHE A 393 -8.06 -11.21 -25.26
C PHE A 393 -8.81 -9.93 -25.67
N ASP A 394 -10.14 -9.99 -25.75
CA ASP A 394 -10.97 -8.80 -25.77
C ASP A 394 -11.14 -8.29 -24.34
N ARG A 395 -10.90 -6.99 -24.14
CA ARG A 395 -11.04 -6.37 -22.82
C ARG A 395 -12.52 -6.26 -22.47
N MET A 396 -12.90 -6.80 -21.32
CA MET A 396 -14.27 -6.77 -20.81
C MET A 396 -14.48 -5.55 -19.91
N VAL A 397 -13.59 -5.35 -18.93
CA VAL A 397 -13.72 -4.30 -17.91
C VAL A 397 -12.37 -3.93 -17.31
N ALA A 398 -12.33 -2.87 -16.51
CA ALA A 398 -11.25 -2.65 -15.55
C ALA A 398 -11.77 -2.03 -14.26
N THR A 399 -11.00 -2.22 -13.19
CA THR A 399 -11.26 -1.60 -11.90
C THR A 399 -11.10 -0.09 -11.98
N ASP A 400 -11.77 0.62 -11.08
CA ASP A 400 -11.68 2.06 -10.90
C ASP A 400 -10.44 2.47 -10.09
N VAL A 401 -9.99 1.60 -9.19
CA VAL A 401 -8.83 1.80 -8.31
C VAL A 401 -7.60 0.96 -8.71
N PRO A 402 -6.37 1.41 -8.36
CA PRO A 402 -5.14 0.66 -8.61
C PRO A 402 -4.84 -0.39 -7.53
N TYR A 403 -4.16 -1.48 -7.90
CA TYR A 403 -3.84 -2.66 -7.08
C TYR A 403 -2.35 -3.06 -7.15
N SER A 404 -1.45 -2.10 -7.42
CA SER A 404 0.00 -2.33 -7.36
C SER A 404 0.69 -1.37 -6.42
N GLY A 405 1.38 -1.93 -5.43
CA GLY A 405 2.20 -1.23 -4.44
C GLY A 405 3.68 -1.57 -4.55
N SER A 406 4.13 -2.10 -5.69
CA SER A 406 5.52 -2.54 -5.82
C SER A 406 6.50 -1.38 -5.79
N THR A 407 7.64 -1.59 -5.13
CA THR A 407 8.76 -0.65 -5.13
C THR A 407 9.88 -1.10 -6.05
N ILE A 408 9.77 -2.29 -6.67
CA ILE A 408 10.78 -2.84 -7.57
C ILE A 408 10.46 -2.40 -8.99
N SER A 409 11.47 -1.83 -9.65
CA SER A 409 11.31 -1.23 -10.97
C SER A 409 12.44 -1.58 -11.91
N ILE A 410 12.10 -1.68 -13.18
CA ILE A 410 13.02 -1.69 -14.30
C ILE A 410 13.02 -0.29 -14.90
N GLU A 411 14.20 0.29 -15.08
CA GLU A 411 14.34 1.59 -15.73
C GLU A 411 14.25 1.40 -17.25
N ASN A 412 13.27 2.04 -17.88
CA ASN A 412 13.21 2.19 -19.33
C ASN A 412 14.16 3.31 -19.74
N ASP A 413 15.11 2.98 -20.59
CA ASP A 413 15.99 3.95 -21.22
C ASP A 413 15.39 4.25 -22.60
N ASP A 414 14.69 5.38 -22.67
CA ASP A 414 14.03 5.84 -23.90
C ASP A 414 15.03 6.49 -24.88
N THR A 415 16.33 6.56 -24.52
CA THR A 415 17.35 7.05 -25.44
C THR A 415 17.61 6.04 -26.56
N MET A 416 17.64 6.53 -27.80
CA MET A 416 17.99 5.69 -28.94
C MET A 416 19.43 5.17 -28.76
N PRO A 417 19.69 3.87 -29.05
CA PRO A 417 21.04 3.32 -28.94
C PRO A 417 22.07 4.16 -29.70
N GLY A 418 23.11 4.65 -29.00
CA GLY A 418 24.21 5.41 -29.59
C GLY A 418 24.19 6.93 -29.36
N LEU A 419 23.12 7.51 -28.82
CA LEU A 419 23.00 8.96 -28.58
C LEU A 419 23.42 9.45 -27.19
N GLY A 420 23.92 8.55 -26.33
CA GLY A 420 24.26 8.89 -24.94
C GLY A 420 23.02 9.12 -24.07
N LYS A 421 23.19 9.06 -22.74
CA LYS A 421 22.10 9.33 -21.80
C LYS A 421 21.92 10.84 -21.66
N ASP A 422 20.73 11.35 -21.99
CA ASP A 422 20.37 12.72 -21.65
C ASP A 422 20.25 12.83 -20.13
N LYS A 423 21.14 13.60 -19.49
CA LYS A 423 21.22 13.72 -18.03
C LYS A 423 20.05 14.50 -17.42
N LEU A 424 19.24 15.15 -18.25
CA LEU A 424 18.11 16.00 -17.82
C LEU A 424 16.77 15.26 -17.76
N LEU A 425 16.65 14.08 -18.40
CA LEU A 425 15.42 13.30 -18.42
C LEU A 425 15.45 12.20 -17.36
N ILE A 426 14.47 12.21 -16.45
CA ILE A 426 14.32 11.15 -15.44
C ILE A 426 13.72 9.91 -16.12
N PRO A 427 14.40 8.75 -16.14
CA PRO A 427 13.97 7.56 -16.88
C PRO A 427 12.56 7.08 -16.50
N ALA A 428 11.76 6.68 -17.49
CA ALA A 428 10.49 6.00 -17.22
C ALA A 428 10.75 4.69 -16.48
N LYS A 429 9.87 4.31 -15.54
CA LYS A 429 10.04 3.11 -14.71
C LYS A 429 8.87 2.16 -14.93
N TYR A 430 9.17 0.90 -15.22
CA TYR A 430 8.19 -0.18 -15.17
C TYR A 430 8.29 -0.85 -13.80
N TYR A 431 7.25 -0.74 -12.98
CA TYR A 431 7.21 -1.40 -11.68
C TYR A 431 6.77 -2.85 -11.83
N ILE A 432 7.57 -3.78 -11.31
CA ILE A 432 7.29 -5.21 -11.38
C ILE A 432 6.23 -5.52 -10.32
N PRO A 433 5.01 -5.94 -10.69
CA PRO A 433 3.97 -6.22 -9.71
C PRO A 433 4.32 -7.43 -8.85
N MET A 434 3.71 -7.46 -7.66
CA MET A 434 3.65 -8.68 -6.85
C MET A 434 2.87 -9.75 -7.64
N PRO A 435 3.23 -11.04 -7.53
CA PRO A 435 2.54 -12.10 -8.25
C PRO A 435 1.06 -12.13 -7.84
N PHE A 436 0.18 -12.27 -8.82
CA PHE A 436 -1.20 -12.66 -8.55
C PHE A 436 -1.23 -14.03 -7.88
N VAL A 437 -2.10 -14.18 -6.89
CA VAL A 437 -2.48 -15.50 -6.39
C VAL A 437 -3.91 -15.74 -6.86
N VAL A 438 -4.10 -16.82 -7.61
CA VAL A 438 -5.41 -17.24 -8.13
C VAL A 438 -5.72 -18.60 -7.57
N GLU A 439 -6.74 -18.69 -6.73
CA GLU A 439 -7.04 -19.91 -5.97
C GLU A 439 -8.54 -19.97 -5.67
N ASP A 440 -9.10 -21.18 -5.68
CA ASP A 440 -10.46 -21.46 -5.23
C ASP A 440 -10.39 -21.77 -3.73
N LEU A 441 -10.49 -20.72 -2.92
CA LEU A 441 -10.20 -20.80 -1.49
C LEU A 441 -11.27 -21.56 -0.73
N ASP A 442 -12.54 -21.50 -1.16
CA ASP A 442 -13.67 -22.16 -0.51
C ASP A 442 -14.13 -23.44 -1.22
N HIS A 443 -13.38 -23.87 -2.25
CA HIS A 443 -13.61 -25.09 -3.03
C HIS A 443 -15.00 -25.15 -3.69
N ASN A 444 -15.50 -23.99 -4.13
CA ASN A 444 -16.81 -23.86 -4.77
C ASN A 444 -16.75 -23.86 -6.31
N GLY A 445 -15.54 -23.95 -6.90
CA GLY A 445 -15.29 -23.89 -8.33
C GLY A 445 -15.10 -22.48 -8.90
N LYS A 446 -15.21 -21.44 -8.08
CA LYS A 446 -14.95 -20.04 -8.45
C LYS A 446 -13.64 -19.60 -7.84
N TYR A 447 -12.81 -18.99 -8.67
CA TYR A 447 -11.46 -18.62 -8.26
C TYR A 447 -11.40 -17.17 -7.79
N GLU A 448 -10.81 -16.97 -6.63
CA GLU A 448 -10.43 -15.65 -6.12
C GLU A 448 -9.08 -15.21 -6.70
N VAL A 449 -8.95 -13.91 -6.95
CA VAL A 449 -7.72 -13.23 -7.34
C VAL A 449 -7.28 -12.35 -6.19
N LEU A 450 -6.24 -12.77 -5.48
CA LEU A 450 -5.66 -12.00 -4.39
C LEU A 450 -4.69 -10.95 -4.92
N VAL A 451 -4.90 -9.71 -4.47
CA VAL A 451 -4.14 -8.54 -4.90
C VAL A 451 -3.80 -7.61 -3.73
N ASN A 452 -2.64 -6.97 -3.80
CA ASN A 452 -2.25 -5.95 -2.83
C ASN A 452 -2.86 -4.60 -3.19
N LYS A 453 -3.66 -4.04 -2.29
CA LYS A 453 -4.11 -2.66 -2.34
C LYS A 453 -3.18 -1.79 -1.48
N PRO A 454 -2.23 -1.04 -2.07
CA PRO A 454 -1.41 -0.13 -1.29
C PRO A 454 -2.23 1.04 -0.74
N ILE A 455 -1.88 1.48 0.47
CA ILE A 455 -2.46 2.66 1.10
C ILE A 455 -1.34 3.68 1.32
N SER A 456 -1.41 4.78 0.56
CA SER A 456 -0.51 5.93 0.72
C SER A 456 -1.23 7.19 0.26
N VAL A 457 -1.33 8.18 1.15
CA VAL A 457 -1.90 9.49 0.81
C VAL A 457 -1.00 10.20 -0.20
N ALA A 458 0.32 10.11 -0.05
CA ALA A 458 1.27 10.80 -0.93
C ALA A 458 1.38 10.15 -2.32
N ALA A 459 1.30 8.82 -2.44
CA ALA A 459 1.34 8.15 -3.74
C ALA A 459 0.12 8.45 -4.62
N GLN A 460 -0.98 8.96 -4.04
CA GLN A 460 -2.15 9.41 -4.82
C GLN A 460 -1.90 10.71 -5.59
N PHE A 461 -0.90 11.50 -5.18
CA PHE A 461 -0.58 12.80 -5.80
C PHE A 461 0.78 12.80 -6.52
N PHE A 462 1.63 11.83 -6.23
CA PHE A 462 2.97 11.70 -6.82
C PHE A 462 3.17 10.29 -7.40
N ASP A 463 2.96 10.10 -8.70
CA ASP A 463 3.00 8.79 -9.37
C ASP A 463 4.32 8.02 -9.18
N ARG A 464 5.43 8.73 -8.93
CA ARG A 464 6.77 8.16 -8.68
C ARG A 464 7.08 7.94 -7.20
N TYR A 465 6.26 8.45 -6.28
CA TYR A 465 6.44 8.27 -4.84
C TYR A 465 5.93 6.90 -4.40
N ARG A 466 6.82 5.91 -4.47
CA ARG A 466 6.47 4.50 -4.17
C ARG A 466 6.77 4.16 -2.72
N PHE A 467 6.06 4.84 -1.83
CA PHE A 467 6.14 4.59 -0.40
C PHE A 467 4.76 4.31 0.18
N PHE A 468 4.59 3.09 0.66
CA PHE A 468 3.32 2.55 1.12
C PHE A 468 3.46 2.17 2.59
N PRO A 469 3.13 3.08 3.52
CA PRO A 469 3.24 2.79 4.95
C PRO A 469 2.23 1.74 5.43
N GLN A 470 1.19 1.49 4.63
CA GLN A 470 0.14 0.51 4.89
C GLN A 470 -0.25 -0.20 3.58
N GLY A 471 -0.81 -1.40 3.72
CA GLY A 471 -1.44 -2.14 2.63
C GLY A 471 -2.61 -2.97 3.14
N GLU A 472 -3.45 -3.42 2.21
CA GLU A 472 -4.51 -4.40 2.43
C GLU A 472 -4.38 -5.48 1.35
N ILE A 473 -4.57 -6.76 1.69
CA ILE A 473 -4.76 -7.79 0.67
C ILE A 473 -6.25 -7.87 0.40
N HIS A 474 -6.63 -7.72 -0.86
CA HIS A 474 -8.01 -7.80 -1.33
C HIS A 474 -8.18 -9.11 -2.08
N SER A 475 -9.28 -9.81 -1.81
CA SER A 475 -9.73 -10.96 -2.58
C SER A 475 -10.84 -10.52 -3.53
N LEU A 476 -10.57 -10.64 -4.82
CA LEU A 476 -11.50 -10.25 -5.88
C LEU A 476 -12.01 -11.50 -6.60
N GLN A 477 -13.28 -11.53 -6.97
CA GLN A 477 -13.85 -12.64 -7.75
C GLN A 477 -14.62 -12.07 -8.95
N TRP A 478 -14.62 -12.81 -10.06
CA TRP A 478 -15.42 -12.46 -11.23
C TRP A 478 -16.91 -12.73 -10.97
N ASP A 479 -17.76 -11.72 -11.15
CA ASP A 479 -19.21 -11.81 -10.90
C ASP A 479 -20.08 -11.83 -12.17
N GLY A 480 -19.45 -11.93 -13.36
CA GLY A 480 -20.11 -11.83 -14.66
C GLY A 480 -20.03 -10.44 -15.31
N VAL A 481 -19.81 -9.39 -14.52
CA VAL A 481 -19.70 -7.99 -15.01
C VAL A 481 -18.31 -7.41 -14.71
N GLY A 482 -17.77 -7.73 -13.53
CA GLY A 482 -16.48 -7.22 -13.09
C GLY A 482 -15.83 -8.05 -11.98
N LEU A 483 -14.70 -7.53 -11.50
CA LEU A 483 -14.04 -8.05 -10.32
C LEU A 483 -14.69 -7.41 -9.08
N GLY A 484 -15.53 -8.18 -8.40
CA GLY A 484 -16.14 -7.81 -7.13
C GLY A 484 -15.25 -8.14 -5.94
N LEU A 485 -15.19 -7.27 -4.94
CA LEU A 485 -14.47 -7.52 -3.69
C LEU A 485 -15.25 -8.52 -2.83
N GLN A 486 -14.67 -9.70 -2.57
CA GLN A 486 -15.27 -10.70 -1.67
C GLN A 486 -14.90 -10.41 -0.22
N TRP A 487 -13.62 -10.17 0.04
CA TRP A 487 -13.12 -9.83 1.36
C TRP A 487 -11.78 -9.11 1.27
N LYS A 488 -11.36 -8.53 2.40
CA LYS A 488 -10.03 -7.93 2.52
C LYS A 488 -9.47 -8.10 3.92
N THR A 489 -8.15 -8.03 4.04
CA THR A 489 -7.49 -7.96 5.34
C THR A 489 -7.78 -6.63 6.03
N ARG A 490 -7.67 -6.60 7.36
CA ARG A 490 -7.38 -5.36 8.08
C ARG A 490 -6.11 -4.70 7.52
N ARG A 491 -5.97 -3.39 7.76
CA ARG A 491 -4.78 -2.64 7.36
C ARG A 491 -3.53 -3.25 7.97
N ILE A 492 -2.61 -3.65 7.11
CA ILE A 492 -1.30 -4.16 7.47
C ILE A 492 -0.38 -2.95 7.67
N LYS A 493 0.28 -2.87 8.83
CA LYS A 493 1.24 -1.80 9.13
C LYS A 493 2.59 -2.17 8.53
N GLY A 494 3.02 -1.40 7.53
CA GLY A 494 4.20 -1.69 6.72
C GLY A 494 3.86 -1.79 5.24
N GLY A 495 4.87 -1.64 4.40
CA GLY A 495 4.73 -1.85 2.96
C GLY A 495 4.73 -3.33 2.66
N VAL A 496 3.63 -3.85 2.12
CA VAL A 496 3.56 -5.21 1.57
C VAL A 496 4.62 -5.32 0.48
N MET A 497 5.42 -6.38 0.51
CA MET A 497 6.47 -6.64 -0.48
C MET A 497 6.23 -7.92 -1.29
N ALA A 498 5.52 -8.89 -0.70
CA ALA A 498 5.08 -10.11 -1.35
C ALA A 498 3.93 -10.74 -0.54
N TYR A 499 3.15 -11.60 -1.19
CA TYR A 499 2.15 -12.43 -0.55
C TYR A 499 1.99 -13.75 -1.31
N GLN A 500 1.57 -14.79 -0.60
CA GLN A 500 1.36 -16.13 -1.13
C GLN A 500 0.33 -16.87 -0.25
N ILE A 501 -0.32 -17.89 -0.79
CA ILE A 501 -1.08 -18.87 -0.01
C ILE A 501 -0.17 -20.10 0.19
N ALA A 502 0.18 -20.39 1.43
CA ALA A 502 1.11 -21.46 1.80
C ALA A 502 0.94 -21.84 3.28
N ASP A 503 1.25 -23.07 3.65
CA ASP A 503 1.37 -23.49 5.05
C ASP A 503 2.70 -22.95 5.62
N LEU A 504 2.65 -21.87 6.40
CA LEU A 504 3.84 -21.15 6.87
C LEU A 504 4.52 -21.86 8.03
N ASN A 505 3.75 -22.42 8.96
CA ASN A 505 4.22 -23.04 10.19
C ASN A 505 4.25 -24.57 10.14
N ASN A 506 3.93 -25.16 8.98
CA ASN A 506 3.92 -26.60 8.72
C ASN A 506 2.93 -27.35 9.63
N ASP A 507 1.76 -26.76 9.88
CA ASP A 507 0.69 -27.36 10.69
C ASP A 507 -0.42 -28.03 9.85
N GLY A 508 -0.31 -27.98 8.51
CA GLY A 508 -1.27 -28.52 7.56
C GLY A 508 -2.41 -27.57 7.20
N ILE A 509 -2.46 -26.36 7.77
CA ILE A 509 -3.45 -25.33 7.45
C ILE A 509 -2.79 -24.31 6.53
N MET A 510 -3.47 -23.97 5.43
CA MET A 510 -2.97 -22.93 4.53
C MET A 510 -3.12 -21.55 5.18
N ASP A 511 -2.07 -20.74 5.08
CA ASP A 511 -2.08 -19.35 5.50
C ASP A 511 -2.08 -18.41 4.29
N LEU A 512 -2.74 -17.26 4.42
CA LEU A 512 -2.30 -16.08 3.68
C LEU A 512 -1.00 -15.59 4.30
N VAL A 513 0.11 -15.82 3.63
CA VAL A 513 1.44 -15.36 4.04
C VAL A 513 1.72 -14.00 3.41
N VAL A 514 2.12 -13.02 4.23
CA VAL A 514 2.43 -11.67 3.77
C VAL A 514 3.79 -11.21 4.27
N GLY A 515 4.68 -10.93 3.33
CA GLY A 515 5.96 -10.26 3.59
C GLY A 515 5.78 -8.75 3.68
N ILE A 516 6.31 -8.13 4.72
CA ILE A 516 6.22 -6.68 4.92
C ILE A 516 7.57 -6.05 5.23
N ASN A 517 7.74 -4.80 4.81
CA ASN A 517 8.82 -3.93 5.25
C ASN A 517 8.28 -2.90 6.25
N THR A 518 8.94 -2.79 7.40
CA THR A 518 8.59 -1.80 8.42
C THR A 518 8.92 -0.39 7.96
N HIS A 519 8.13 0.56 8.47
CA HIS A 519 8.41 1.98 8.33
C HIS A 519 9.41 2.42 9.41
N PRO A 520 10.64 2.84 9.06
CA PRO A 520 11.48 3.56 10.01
C PRO A 520 10.76 4.88 10.30
N GLY A 521 10.57 5.22 11.57
CA GLY A 521 9.67 6.32 11.99
C GLY A 521 10.00 7.70 11.39
N ALA A 522 9.35 8.75 11.90
CA ALA A 522 9.36 10.11 11.33
C ALA A 522 10.74 10.72 11.02
N THR A 523 11.83 10.20 11.61
CA THR A 523 13.19 10.66 11.39
C THR A 523 13.92 9.95 10.23
N GLY A 524 13.40 8.83 9.70
CA GLY A 524 13.96 8.11 8.55
C GLY A 524 15.34 7.46 8.75
N PHE A 525 15.97 7.63 9.92
CA PHE A 525 17.32 7.14 10.20
C PHE A 525 17.41 5.64 10.50
N GLU A 526 16.30 4.97 10.83
CA GLU A 526 16.33 3.52 11.04
C GLU A 526 16.31 2.76 9.71
N ALA A 527 17.04 1.64 9.64
CA ALA A 527 16.93 0.74 8.50
C ALA A 527 15.54 0.08 8.47
N ARG A 528 14.95 -0.04 7.27
CA ARG A 528 13.75 -0.86 7.06
C ARG A 528 14.02 -2.30 7.50
N LYS A 529 13.08 -2.88 8.22
CA LYS A 529 13.14 -4.28 8.67
C LYS A 529 12.10 -5.11 7.93
N THR A 530 12.43 -6.35 7.63
CA THR A 530 11.50 -7.31 7.02
C THR A 530 10.82 -8.12 8.11
N MET A 531 9.52 -8.38 7.94
CA MET A 531 8.77 -9.34 8.74
C MET A 531 7.88 -10.19 7.84
N VAL A 532 7.56 -11.40 8.27
CA VAL A 532 6.57 -12.28 7.63
C VAL A 532 5.40 -12.46 8.59
N LEU A 533 4.19 -12.27 8.06
CA LEU A 533 2.93 -12.46 8.76
C LEU A 533 2.21 -13.66 8.14
N GLY A 534 1.55 -14.48 8.96
CA GLY A 534 0.64 -15.53 8.51
C GLY A 534 -0.76 -15.30 9.05
N TYR A 535 -1.75 -15.46 8.19
CA TYR A 535 -3.17 -15.41 8.53
C TYR A 535 -3.80 -16.76 8.18
N PRO A 536 -4.04 -17.63 9.18
CA PRO A 536 -4.62 -18.94 8.94
C PRO A 536 -5.96 -18.84 8.22
N LEU A 537 -6.11 -19.65 7.17
CA LEU A 537 -7.31 -19.82 6.37
C LEU A 537 -8.04 -21.12 6.77
N ASP A 538 -8.16 -21.36 8.08
CA ASP A 538 -8.91 -22.51 8.60
C ASP A 538 -10.40 -22.36 8.28
N LEU A 539 -10.84 -23.09 7.26
CA LEU A 539 -12.25 -23.26 6.87
C LEU A 539 -12.88 -24.50 7.53
N GLY A 540 -12.17 -25.24 8.37
CA GLY A 540 -12.66 -26.47 9.02
C GLY A 540 -13.75 -26.25 10.07
N LYS A 541 -13.97 -25.00 10.51
CA LYS A 541 -15.12 -24.62 11.36
C LYS A 541 -16.46 -24.54 10.60
N VAL A 542 -16.49 -25.02 9.36
CA VAL A 542 -17.65 -25.00 8.45
C VAL A 542 -18.46 -26.31 8.51
N ASP A 543 -18.20 -27.24 9.44
CA ASP A 543 -19.17 -28.30 9.72
C ASP A 543 -20.36 -27.71 10.52
N PRO A 544 -21.58 -27.65 9.94
CA PRO A 544 -22.78 -27.16 10.63
C PRO A 544 -23.17 -28.00 11.85
N SER A 545 -22.50 -29.13 12.10
CA SER A 545 -22.64 -29.95 13.30
C SER A 545 -21.64 -29.63 14.42
N THR A 546 -20.68 -28.72 14.20
CA THR A 546 -19.76 -28.28 15.25
C THR A 546 -20.49 -27.34 16.21
N ALA A 547 -20.81 -27.82 17.40
CA ALA A 547 -21.46 -27.02 18.43
C ALA A 547 -20.64 -25.74 18.72
N ALA A 548 -21.32 -24.59 18.77
CA ALA A 548 -20.74 -23.34 19.21
C ALA A 548 -20.07 -23.54 20.57
N ASP A 549 -18.79 -23.14 20.66
CA ASP A 549 -17.98 -23.28 21.85
C ASP A 549 -18.68 -22.57 23.02
N LYS A 550 -19.11 -23.33 24.03
CA LYS A 550 -19.88 -22.85 25.20
C LYS A 550 -18.97 -22.12 26.21
N GLY A 551 -18.10 -21.25 25.72
CA GLY A 551 -17.07 -20.58 26.51
C GLY A 551 -17.31 -19.09 26.77
N TYR A 552 -18.42 -18.51 26.30
CA TYR A 552 -18.71 -17.09 26.52
C TYR A 552 -20.18 -16.88 26.88
N SER A 553 -20.54 -17.32 28.07
CA SER A 553 -21.58 -16.67 28.85
C SER A 553 -21.08 -16.54 30.28
N GLU A 554 -21.27 -15.33 30.81
CA GLU A 554 -21.18 -14.91 32.20
C GLU A 554 -19.94 -14.10 32.60
N GLU A 555 -20.28 -12.90 33.05
CA GLU A 555 -19.56 -11.95 33.92
C GLU A 555 -18.75 -10.79 33.28
N GLN A 556 -19.53 -9.68 33.16
CA GLN A 556 -19.25 -8.26 33.44
C GLN A 556 -18.54 -7.39 32.40
#